data_AF-A0AAD1VR03-F1
#
_entry.id   AF-A0AAD1VR03-F1
#
_cell.length_a   1.000
_cell.length_b   1.000
_cell.length_c   1.000
_cell.angle_alpha   90.00
_cell.angle_beta   90.00
_cell.angle_gamma   90.00
#
_symmetry.space_group_name_H-M   'P 1'
#
loop_
_entity.id
_entity.type
_entity.pdbx_description
1 polymer ?
#
loop_
_entity_poly.entity_id
_entity_poly.type
_entity_poly.pdbx_seq_one_letter_code
_entity_poly.pdbx_strand_id
1 'polypeptide(L)'
;MGSLAPGHIAENLPDVTAQDFEKVDLTRYKWIHWEGRNANEQLKMISRVEKYNSTAPKEQRITISVEIEKEREELYQLFPHGDLVFVSKDVAKSLGFSCAKDAVIGLYPRVKSG
;
A
#
# COMPACT_ATOMS: atom_id res chain seq x y z
N MET A 1 3.59 26.60 11.36
CA MET A 1 3.63 25.95 10.03
C MET A 1 2.19 25.72 9.62
N GLY A 2 1.79 26.23 8.45
CA GLY A 2 0.39 26.23 8.03
C GLY A 2 -0.16 24.82 7.90
N SER A 3 -1.34 24.59 8.46
CA SER A 3 -2.14 23.41 8.15
C SER A 3 -2.66 23.59 6.73
N LEU A 4 -2.20 22.76 5.80
CA LEU A 4 -2.89 22.60 4.51
C LEU A 4 -4.20 21.91 4.83
N ALA A 5 -5.30 22.66 4.91
CA ALA A 5 -6.62 22.05 4.95
C ALA A 5 -6.80 21.26 3.64
N PRO A 6 -7.08 19.95 3.70
CA PRO A 6 -7.44 19.23 2.49
C PRO A 6 -8.70 19.88 1.93
N GLY A 7 -8.60 20.52 0.76
CA GLY A 7 -9.79 20.87 -0.01
C GLY A 7 -10.57 19.60 -0.32
N HIS A 8 -11.87 19.71 -0.60
CA HIS A 8 -12.69 18.56 -0.99
C HIS A 8 -12.12 17.94 -2.29
N ILE A 9 -11.33 16.87 -2.14
CA ILE A 9 -10.79 16.07 -3.24
C ILE A 9 -11.82 15.01 -3.56
N ALA A 10 -12.43 15.08 -4.75
CA ALA A 10 -13.22 14.05 -5.43
C ALA A 10 -13.72 12.87 -4.55
N GLU A 11 -14.55 13.13 -3.54
CA GLU A 11 -15.09 12.08 -2.64
C GLU A 11 -16.13 11.18 -3.33
N ASN A 12 -16.55 11.54 -4.55
CA ASN A 12 -17.68 10.94 -5.25
C ASN A 12 -17.32 10.17 -6.53
N LEU A 13 -16.04 10.05 -6.88
CA LEU A 13 -15.65 9.20 -7.99
C LEU A 13 -15.32 7.79 -7.49
N PRO A 14 -15.72 6.74 -8.22
CA PRO A 14 -15.36 5.38 -7.86
C PRO A 14 -13.83 5.21 -7.89
N ASP A 15 -13.30 4.55 -6.86
CA ASP A 15 -11.89 4.12 -6.86
C ASP A 15 -11.64 3.12 -8.00
N VAL A 16 -10.38 3.04 -8.44
CA VAL A 16 -9.92 2.06 -9.44
C VAL A 16 -10.23 0.64 -8.96
N THR A 17 -10.79 -0.18 -9.83
CA THR A 17 -11.12 -1.58 -9.54
C THR A 17 -10.05 -2.54 -10.04
N ALA A 18 -10.04 -3.78 -9.53
CA ALA A 18 -9.16 -4.83 -10.00
C ALA A 18 -9.38 -5.12 -11.50
N GLN A 19 -10.63 -5.00 -11.98
CA GLN A 19 -10.98 -5.14 -13.38
C GLN A 19 -10.35 -4.05 -14.27
N ASP A 20 -10.22 -2.83 -13.74
CA ASP A 20 -9.49 -1.77 -14.45
C ASP A 20 -7.99 -2.05 -14.47
N PHE A 21 -7.45 -2.53 -13.35
CA PHE A 21 -6.04 -2.87 -13.24
C PHE A 21 -5.62 -4.06 -14.11
N GLU A 22 -6.52 -4.99 -14.43
CA GLU A 22 -6.26 -6.09 -15.37
C GLU A 22 -5.80 -5.61 -16.75
N LYS A 23 -6.23 -4.43 -17.16
CA LYS A 23 -5.88 -3.80 -18.45
C LYS A 23 -4.44 -3.28 -18.47
N VAL A 24 -3.79 -3.17 -17.30
CA VAL A 24 -2.41 -2.69 -17.18
C VAL A 24 -1.43 -3.79 -17.58
N ASP A 25 -0.58 -3.50 -18.55
CA ASP A 25 0.56 -4.34 -18.93
C ASP A 25 1.68 -4.23 -17.89
N LEU A 26 1.83 -5.28 -17.08
CA LEU A 26 2.79 -5.33 -15.97
C LEU A 26 4.26 -5.32 -16.45
N THR A 27 4.54 -5.79 -17.66
CA THR A 27 5.92 -5.89 -18.18
C THR A 27 6.61 -4.53 -18.36
N ARG A 28 5.82 -3.45 -18.34
CA ARG A 28 6.27 -2.07 -18.53
C ARG A 28 6.78 -1.42 -17.24
N TYR A 29 6.61 -2.07 -16.09
CA TYR A 29 6.89 -1.48 -14.79
C TYR A 29 7.87 -2.34 -14.00
N LYS A 30 8.78 -1.67 -13.28
CA LYS A 30 9.66 -2.31 -12.30
C LYS A 30 9.21 -2.09 -10.87
N TRP A 31 8.32 -1.12 -10.65
CA TRP A 31 7.83 -0.73 -9.35
C TRP A 31 6.38 -0.26 -9.50
N ILE A 32 5.50 -0.75 -8.64
CA ILE A 32 4.13 -0.25 -8.52
C ILE A 32 3.87 0.16 -7.05
N HIS A 33 3.32 1.36 -6.88
CA HIS A 33 2.99 1.93 -5.57
C HIS A 33 1.48 2.02 -5.40
N TRP A 34 0.97 1.63 -4.23
CA TRP A 34 -0.44 1.74 -3.86
C TRP A 34 -0.61 2.67 -2.65
N GLU A 35 -1.33 3.77 -2.84
CA GLU A 35 -1.93 4.54 -1.75
C GLU A 35 -3.13 3.75 -1.21
N GLY A 36 -3.14 3.40 0.08
CA GLY A 36 -4.21 2.63 0.70
C GLY A 36 -5.55 3.36 0.67
N ARG A 37 -6.50 2.86 -0.14
CA ARG A 37 -7.85 3.45 -0.30
C ARG A 37 -8.94 2.40 -0.20
N ASN A 38 -9.15 1.62 -1.26
CA ASN A 38 -10.07 0.48 -1.29
C ASN A 38 -9.25 -0.81 -1.17
N ALA A 39 -8.97 -1.22 0.05
CA ALA A 39 -8.05 -2.33 0.30
C ALA A 39 -8.53 -3.66 -0.29
N ASN A 40 -9.85 -3.91 -0.37
CA ASN A 40 -10.39 -5.14 -0.98
C ASN A 40 -10.05 -5.26 -2.47
N GLU A 41 -10.18 -4.16 -3.22
CA GLU A 41 -9.79 -4.15 -4.64
C GLU A 41 -8.27 -4.13 -4.79
N GLN A 42 -7.56 -3.37 -3.96
CA GLN A 42 -6.10 -3.28 -4.00
C GLN A 42 -5.42 -4.62 -3.69
N LEU A 43 -5.96 -5.44 -2.78
CA LEU A 43 -5.46 -6.79 -2.53
C LEU A 43 -5.52 -7.67 -3.78
N LYS A 44 -6.60 -7.57 -4.58
CA LYS A 44 -6.72 -8.32 -5.85
C LYS A 44 -5.68 -7.83 -6.86
N MET A 45 -5.45 -6.51 -6.93
CA MET A 45 -4.41 -5.93 -7.80
C MET A 45 -3.01 -6.39 -7.41
N ILE A 46 -2.70 -6.35 -6.12
CA ILE A 46 -1.39 -6.78 -5.60
C ILE A 46 -1.20 -8.28 -5.83
N SER A 47 -2.22 -9.10 -5.57
CA SER A 47 -2.16 -10.55 -5.84
C SER A 47 -1.87 -10.87 -7.31
N ARG A 48 -2.40 -10.07 -8.24
CA ARG A 48 -2.04 -10.18 -9.68
C ARG A 48 -0.55 -9.91 -9.92
N VAL A 49 0.03 -8.92 -9.24
CA VAL A 49 1.47 -8.60 -9.35
C VAL A 49 2.33 -9.66 -8.69
N GLU A 50 1.93 -10.19 -7.52
CA GLU A 50 2.59 -11.31 -6.86
C GLU A 50 2.59 -12.56 -7.76
N LYS A 51 1.47 -12.86 -8.42
CA LYS A 51 1.36 -13.95 -9.39
C LYS A 51 2.25 -13.74 -10.61
N TYR A 52 2.35 -12.51 -11.11
CA TYR A 52 3.31 -12.18 -12.16
C TYR A 52 4.76 -12.44 -11.69
N ASN A 53 5.12 -11.91 -10.52
CA ASN A 53 6.46 -12.03 -9.95
C ASN A 53 6.89 -13.48 -9.64
N SER A 54 5.94 -14.38 -9.32
CA SER A 54 6.25 -15.78 -9.05
C SER A 54 6.72 -16.54 -10.30
N THR A 55 6.30 -16.08 -11.49
CA THR A 55 6.70 -16.65 -12.79
C THR A 55 7.81 -15.86 -13.48
N ALA A 56 8.01 -14.60 -13.11
CA ALA A 56 8.99 -13.72 -13.73
C ALA A 56 10.43 -13.98 -13.25
N PRO A 57 11.44 -13.81 -14.13
CA PRO A 57 12.85 -13.74 -13.73
C PRO A 57 13.09 -12.64 -12.69
N LYS A 58 14.09 -12.83 -11.83
CA LYS A 58 14.37 -11.91 -10.71
C LYS A 58 14.56 -10.46 -11.15
N GLU A 59 15.17 -10.26 -12.32
CA GLU A 59 15.47 -8.95 -12.92
C GLU A 59 14.23 -8.23 -13.47
N GLN A 60 13.12 -8.96 -13.64
CA GLN A 60 11.84 -8.47 -14.15
C GLN A 60 10.75 -8.45 -13.08
N ARG A 61 11.06 -8.88 -11.84
CA ARG A 61 10.11 -8.79 -10.73
C ARG A 61 9.84 -7.32 -10.40
N ILE A 62 8.57 -7.05 -10.14
CA ILE A 62 8.06 -5.73 -9.81
C ILE A 62 8.16 -5.54 -8.30
N THR A 63 8.82 -4.46 -7.87
CA THR A 63 8.78 -4.01 -6.48
C THR A 63 7.39 -3.48 -6.14
N ILE A 64 6.84 -3.95 -5.03
CA ILE A 64 5.53 -3.59 -4.51
C ILE A 64 5.76 -2.65 -3.32
N SER A 65 5.22 -1.43 -3.37
CA SER A 65 5.18 -0.57 -2.19
C SER A 65 3.76 -0.15 -1.86
N VAL A 66 3.44 -0.10 -0.56
CA VAL A 66 2.12 0.30 -0.08
C VAL A 66 2.26 1.44 0.92
N GLU A 67 1.31 2.38 0.88
CA GLU A 67 1.19 3.46 1.85
C GLU A 67 -0.09 3.30 2.65
N ILE A 68 0.04 3.35 3.98
CA ILE A 68 -1.06 3.32 4.93
C ILE A 68 -1.07 4.67 5.63
N GLU A 69 -1.80 5.62 5.04
CA GLU A 69 -1.85 7.00 5.52
C GLU A 69 -3.06 7.30 6.40
N LYS A 70 -4.21 6.67 6.13
CA LYS A 70 -5.44 6.85 6.91
C LYS A 70 -5.57 5.83 8.05
N GLU A 71 -6.12 6.28 9.17
CA GLU A 71 -6.44 5.48 10.36
C GLU A 71 -7.65 4.57 10.15
N ARG A 72 -7.64 3.74 9.10
CA ARG A 72 -8.71 2.79 8.77
C ARG A 72 -8.19 1.37 8.87
N GLU A 73 -8.79 0.56 9.74
CA GLU A 73 -8.34 -0.82 9.98
C GLU A 73 -8.36 -1.69 8.73
N GLU A 74 -9.30 -1.43 7.82
CA GLU A 74 -9.40 -2.10 6.52
C GLU A 74 -8.12 -1.97 5.67
N LEU A 75 -7.31 -0.92 5.86
CA LEU A 75 -6.06 -0.73 5.12
C LEU A 75 -4.91 -1.56 5.69
N TYR A 76 -5.02 -2.02 6.94
CA TYR A 76 -3.96 -2.78 7.60
C TYR A 76 -3.77 -4.18 6.98
N GLN A 77 -4.75 -4.67 6.21
CA GLN A 77 -4.56 -5.88 5.42
C GLN A 77 -3.51 -5.73 4.31
N LEU A 78 -3.07 -4.50 3.97
CA LEU A 78 -2.04 -4.25 2.96
C LEU A 78 -0.61 -4.42 3.50
N PHE A 79 -0.41 -4.38 4.83
CA PHE A 79 0.91 -4.54 5.48
C PHE A 79 1.74 -5.72 4.95
N PRO A 80 1.22 -6.95 4.84
CA PRO A 80 2.03 -8.10 4.45
C PRO A 80 2.36 -8.16 2.96
N HIS A 81 1.88 -7.23 2.13
CA HIS A 81 2.03 -7.34 0.67
C HIS A 81 3.17 -6.47 0.09
N GLY A 82 3.50 -5.36 0.74
CA GLY A 82 4.57 -4.46 0.29
C GLY A 82 5.97 -5.02 0.54
N ASP A 83 6.87 -4.93 -0.45
CA ASP A 83 8.32 -4.97 -0.22
C ASP A 83 8.79 -3.75 0.58
N LEU A 84 8.11 -2.62 0.38
CA LEU A 84 8.28 -1.39 1.15
C LEU A 84 6.93 -0.90 1.64
N VAL A 85 6.82 -0.68 2.95
CA VAL A 85 5.58 -0.21 3.59
C VAL A 85 5.83 1.17 4.19
N PHE A 86 5.06 2.15 3.74
CA PHE A 86 5.02 3.50 4.30
C PHE A 86 3.84 3.58 5.28
N VAL A 87 4.09 4.06 6.49
CA VAL A 87 3.07 4.26 7.52
C VAL A 87 3.09 5.71 7.95
N SER A 88 1.94 6.38 7.94
CA SER A 88 1.87 7.77 8.39
C SER A 88 2.07 7.89 9.90
N LYS A 89 2.45 9.10 10.31
CA LYS A 89 2.54 9.47 11.73
C LYS A 89 1.21 9.27 12.46
N ASP A 90 0.10 9.57 11.79
CA ASP A 90 -1.23 9.54 12.41
C ASP A 90 -1.71 8.09 12.61
N VAL A 91 -1.46 7.21 11.64
CA VAL A 91 -1.65 5.76 11.81
C VAL A 91 -0.75 5.20 12.91
N ALA A 92 0.52 5.59 12.97
CA ALA A 92 1.41 5.14 14.04
C ALA A 92 0.89 5.57 15.43
N LYS A 93 0.40 6.80 15.55
CA LYS A 93 -0.19 7.31 16.80
C LYS A 93 -1.48 6.61 17.17
N SER A 94 -2.37 6.34 16.21
CA SER A 94 -3.64 5.64 16.46
C SER A 94 -3.42 4.21 16.94
N LEU A 95 -2.30 3.60 16.52
CA LEU A 95 -1.83 2.29 16.99
C LEU A 95 -1.04 2.35 18.30
N GLY A 96 -0.95 3.53 18.95
CA GLY A 96 -0.35 3.70 20.27
C GLY A 96 1.15 3.99 20.27
N PHE A 97 1.77 4.25 19.13
CA PHE A 97 3.20 4.58 19.05
C PHE A 97 3.45 6.08 19.22
N SER A 98 4.37 6.43 20.10
CA SER A 98 4.72 7.82 20.41
C SER A 98 5.88 8.36 19.55
N CYS A 99 6.65 7.48 18.91
CA CYS A 99 7.75 7.86 18.03
C CYS A 99 7.90 6.90 16.82
N ALA A 100 8.60 7.37 15.79
CA ALA A 100 8.81 6.59 14.56
C ALA A 100 9.57 5.29 14.80
N LYS A 101 10.56 5.30 15.70
CA LYS A 101 11.36 4.10 16.04
C LYS A 101 10.48 2.98 16.59
N ASP A 102 9.63 3.30 17.57
CA ASP A 102 8.76 2.31 18.20
C ASP A 102 7.70 1.81 17.22
N ALA A 103 7.19 2.68 16.35
CA ALA A 103 6.26 2.29 15.29
C ALA A 103 6.89 1.29 14.32
N VAL A 104 8.12 1.54 13.86
CA VAL A 104 8.84 0.62 12.97
C VAL A 104 9.04 -0.73 13.65
N ILE A 105 9.51 -0.75 14.90
CA ILE A 105 9.75 -2.00 15.64
C ILE A 105 8.43 -2.75 15.88
N GLY A 106 7.38 -2.06 16.33
CA GLY A 106 6.09 -2.65 16.68
C GLY A 106 5.26 -3.11 15.48
N LEU A 107 5.45 -2.49 14.31
CA LEU A 107 4.75 -2.86 13.08
C LEU A 107 5.52 -3.85 12.21
N TYR A 108 6.82 -4.06 12.46
CA TYR A 108 7.64 -5.02 11.70
C TYR A 108 7.03 -6.43 11.62
N PRO A 109 6.38 -7.00 12.66
CA PRO A 109 5.74 -8.31 12.55
C PRO A 109 4.58 -8.39 11.55
N ARG A 110 4.06 -7.23 11.08
CA ARG A 110 2.95 -7.17 10.13
C ARG A 110 3.40 -7.13 8.67
N VAL A 111 4.68 -6.84 8.41
CA VAL A 111 5.23 -6.80 7.04
C VAL A 111 5.78 -8.16 6.63
N LYS A 112 5.86 -8.42 5.33
CA LYS A 112 6.47 -9.68 4.85
C LYS A 112 7.96 -9.72 5.15
N SER A 113 8.49 -10.94 5.24
CA SER A 113 9.93 -11.15 5.37
C SER A 113 10.67 -10.68 4.12
N GLY A 114 11.73 -9.90 4.34
CA GLY A 114 12.72 -9.52 3.33
C GLY A 114 13.89 -10.49 3.28
#